data_AF-A0A535QRR0-F1
#
_entry.id   AF-A0A535QRR0-F1
#
_cell.length_a   1.000
_cell.length_b   1.000
_cell.length_c   1.000
_cell.angle_alpha   90.00
_cell.angle_beta   90.00
_cell.angle_gamma   90.00
#
_symmetry.space_group_name_H-M   'P 1'
#
loop_
_entity.id
_entity.type
_entity.pdbx_description
1 polymer ?
#
loop_
_entity_poly.entity_id
_entity_poly.type
_entity_poly.pdbx_seq_one_letter_code
_entity_poly.pdbx_strand_id
1 'polypeptide(L)' 'MTDVAIETVSKRSFAAALDWPGWCRAGKDEGSALAALAAYAARYAAVAKKARIAFNPRSAAAFRVVEHL' A
#
# COMPACT_ATOMS: atom_id res chain seq x y z
N MET A 1 -1.34 -0.34 -11.54
CA MET A 1 -1.72 0.64 -10.49
C MET A 1 -2.42 -0.16 -9.41
N THR A 2 -2.20 0.15 -8.14
CA THR A 2 -2.78 -0.60 -7.01
C THR A 2 -3.70 0.31 -6.21
N ASP A 3 -4.92 -0.15 -5.97
CA ASP A 3 -5.91 0.63 -5.22
C ASP A 3 -5.62 0.57 -3.72
N VAL A 4 -5.69 1.72 -3.08
CA VAL A 4 -5.36 1.90 -1.66
C VAL A 4 -6.46 2.66 -0.96
N ALA A 5 -6.84 2.17 0.22
CA ALA A 5 -7.65 2.91 1.18
C ALA A 5 -6.74 3.53 2.25
N ILE A 6 -7.07 4.75 2.67
CA ILE A 6 -6.40 5.47 3.75
C ILE A 6 -7.36 5.57 4.93
N GLU A 7 -6.91 5.14 6.11
CA GLU A 7 -7.62 5.37 7.36
C GLU A 7 -6.79 6.31 8.24
N THR A 8 -7.34 7.44 8.65
CA THR A 8 -6.65 8.39 9.52
C THR A 8 -7.26 8.46 10.90
N VAL A 9 -6.46 8.14 11.90
CA VAL A 9 -6.77 8.37 13.32
C VAL A 9 -5.98 9.57 13.83
N SER A 10 -6.30 10.04 15.03
CA SER A 10 -5.79 11.31 15.59
C SER A 10 -4.26 11.46 15.66
N LYS A 11 -3.48 10.38 15.52
CA LYS A 11 -2.00 10.44 15.55
C LYS A 11 -1.30 9.65 14.43
N ARG A 12 -2.05 9.00 13.54
CA ARG A 12 -1.50 8.09 12.52
C ARG A 12 -2.44 7.96 11.34
N SER A 13 -1.87 7.65 10.18
CA SER A 13 -2.61 7.18 9.02
C SER A 13 -2.18 5.76 8.67
N PHE A 14 -3.10 4.98 8.12
CA PHE A 14 -2.89 3.61 7.67
C PHE A 14 -3.23 3.54 6.18
N ALA A 15 -2.34 2.98 5.39
CA ALA A 15 -2.56 2.70 3.98
C ALA A 15 -2.73 1.20 3.77
N ALA A 16 -3.80 0.78 3.12
CA ALA A 16 -4.13 -0.63 2.88
C ALA A 16 -4.33 -0.88 1.37
N ALA A 17 -3.57 -1.82 0.79
CA ALA A 17 -3.74 -2.21 -0.59
C ALA A 17 -4.93 -3.19 -0.73
N LEU A 18 -5.98 -2.77 -1.43
CA LEU A 18 -7.26 -3.49 -1.47
C LEU A 18 -7.16 -4.85 -2.18
N ASP A 19 -6.37 -4.93 -3.24
CA ASP A 19 -6.16 -6.17 -4.01
C ASP A 19 -5.19 -7.15 -3.33
N TRP A 20 -4.54 -6.74 -2.23
CA TRP A 20 -3.46 -7.50 -1.60
C TRP A 20 -3.73 -7.67 -0.09
N PRO A 21 -4.50 -8.70 0.28
CA PRO A 21 -4.87 -8.94 1.67
C PRO A 21 -3.66 -8.94 2.62
N GLY A 22 -3.79 -8.23 3.73
CA GLY A 22 -2.75 -8.08 4.75
C GLY A 22 -1.62 -7.10 4.40
N TRP A 23 -1.62 -6.51 3.20
CA TRP A 23 -0.64 -5.50 2.84
C TRP A 23 -1.11 -4.10 3.27
N CYS A 24 -0.88 -3.80 4.55
CA CYS A 24 -1.23 -2.50 5.15
C CYS A 24 -0.07 -1.91 5.93
N ARG A 25 0.18 -0.60 5.88
CA ARG A 25 1.25 0.05 6.65
C ARG A 25 0.80 1.36 7.27
N ALA A 26 1.32 1.64 8.46
CA ALA A 26 1.04 2.85 9.21
C ALA A 26 2.14 3.89 9.01
N GLY A 27 1.76 5.16 9.02
CA GLY A 27 2.62 6.33 9.02
C GLY A 27 2.14 7.35 10.05
N LYS A 28 2.92 8.43 10.23
CA LYS A 28 2.50 9.59 11.03
C LYS A 28 1.39 10.37 10.32
N ASP A 29 1.37 10.28 9.00
CA ASP A 29 0.47 10.92 8.06
C ASP A 29 0.28 10.01 6.84
N GLU A 30 -0.61 10.39 5.93
CA GLU A 30 -0.91 9.63 4.71
C GLU A 30 0.32 9.38 3.84
N GLY A 31 1.14 10.41 3.61
CA GLY A 31 2.33 10.31 2.76
C GLY A 31 3.35 9.31 3.30
N SER A 32 3.61 9.35 4.61
CA SER A 32 4.49 8.38 5.27
C SER A 32 3.89 6.97 5.32
N ALA A 33 2.57 6.83 5.42
CA ALA A 33 1.89 5.54 5.34
C ALA A 33 2.04 4.92 3.94
N LEU A 34 1.81 5.70 2.88
CA LEU A 34 1.99 5.30 1.49
C LEU A 34 3.46 4.95 1.17
N ALA A 35 4.40 5.75 1.68
CA ALA A 35 5.83 5.47 1.53
C ALA A 35 6.22 4.16 2.21
N ALA A 36 5.74 3.92 3.43
CA ALA A 36 5.96 2.67 4.15
C ALA A 36 5.32 1.47 3.42
N LEU A 37 4.13 1.66 2.86
CA LEU A 37 3.44 0.65 2.05
C LEU A 37 4.28 0.26 0.83
N ALA A 38 4.74 1.23 0.05
CA ALA A 38 5.59 1.04 -1.13
C ALA A 38 6.92 0.36 -0.77
N ALA A 39 7.59 0.76 0.32
CA ALA A 39 8.82 0.13 0.77
C ALA A 39 8.61 -1.37 1.08
N TYR A 40 7.41 -1.74 1.52
CA TYR A 40 7.05 -3.13 1.82
C TYR A 40 6.68 -3.97 0.59
N ALA A 41 6.51 -3.35 -0.59
CA ALA A 41 6.12 -4.02 -1.82
C ALA A 41 7.05 -5.19 -2.19
N ALA A 42 8.35 -5.09 -1.89
CA ALA A 42 9.33 -6.13 -2.21
C ALA A 42 8.98 -7.50 -1.62
N ARG A 43 8.32 -7.53 -0.44
CA ARG A 43 7.90 -8.80 0.18
C ARG A 43 6.73 -9.46 -0.56
N TYR A 44 5.83 -8.67 -1.15
CA TYR A 44 4.72 -9.15 -1.97
C TYR A 44 5.15 -9.48 -3.40
N ALA A 45 6.15 -8.78 -3.94
CA ALA A 45 6.68 -9.01 -5.29
C ALA A 45 7.15 -10.46 -5.50
N ALA A 46 7.77 -11.08 -4.48
CA ALA A 46 8.19 -12.47 -4.56
C ALA A 46 7.00 -13.45 -4.71
N VAL A 47 5.90 -13.19 -4.00
CA VAL A 47 4.66 -13.99 -4.07
C VAL A 47 3.98 -13.78 -5.42
N ALA A 48 3.83 -12.52 -5.85
CA ALA A 48 3.24 -12.18 -7.15
C ALA A 48 4.02 -12.81 -8.32
N LYS A 49 5.35 -12.80 -8.26
CA LYS A 49 6.22 -13.45 -9.25
C LYS A 49 5.96 -14.96 -9.33
N LYS A 50 5.85 -15.64 -8.19
CA LYS A 50 5.54 -17.08 -8.15
C LYS A 50 4.15 -17.38 -8.70
N ALA A 51 3.18 -16.51 -8.41
CA ALA A 51 1.82 -16.62 -8.91
C ALA A 51 1.64 -16.17 -10.38
N ARG A 52 2.68 -15.60 -11.01
CA ARG A 52 2.65 -15.00 -12.36
C ARG A 52 1.59 -13.88 -12.49
N ILE A 53 1.36 -13.14 -11.42
CA ILE A 53 0.45 -12.00 -11.39
C ILE A 53 1.25 -10.71 -11.61
N ALA A 54 0.72 -9.80 -12.43
CA ALA A 54 1.32 -8.49 -12.63
C ALA A 54 1.34 -7.70 -11.30
N PHE A 55 2.51 -7.21 -10.90
CA PHE A 55 2.72 -6.48 -9.66
C PHE A 55 3.65 -5.29 -9.90
N ASN A 56 3.14 -4.07 -9.82
CA ASN A 56 3.96 -2.87 -9.98
C ASN A 56 3.60 -1.71 -9.02
N PRO A 57 3.78 -1.87 -7.71
CA PRO A 57 3.70 -0.77 -6.75
C PRO A 57 5.10 -0.46 -6.18
N ARG A 58 6.06 -0.17 -7.07
CA ARG A 58 7.46 0.08 -6.68
C ARG A 58 7.68 1.45 -6.02
N SER A 59 6.67 2.30 -6.00
CA SER A 59 6.70 3.62 -5.36
C SER A 59 5.28 4.05 -4.98
N ALA A 60 5.19 5.04 -4.08
CA ALA A 60 3.89 5.60 -3.68
C ALA A 60 3.09 6.18 -4.86
N ALA A 61 3.77 6.67 -5.89
CA ALA A 61 3.14 7.18 -7.12
C ALA A 61 2.42 6.10 -7.95
N ALA A 62 2.63 4.81 -7.64
CA ALA A 62 1.93 3.70 -8.29
C ALA A 62 0.63 3.30 -7.55
N PHE A 63 0.33 3.95 -6.42
CA PHE A 63 -0.92 3.78 -5.71
C PHE A 63 -1.98 4.74 -6.21
N ARG A 64 -3.21 4.24 -6.32
CA ARG A 64 -4.41 5.06 -6.50
C ARG A 64 -5.14 5.06 -5.17
N VAL A 65 -5.18 6.20 -4.49
CA VAL A 65 -6.01 6.33 -3.29
C VAL A 65 -7.46 6.43 -3.77
N VAL A 66 -8.29 5.48 -3.38
CA VAL A 66 -9.69 5.39 -3.80
C VAL A 66 -10.66 5.69 -2.67
N GLU A 67 -10.20 5.67 -1.41
CA GLU A 67 -11.02 5.85 -0.23
C GLU A 67 -10.24 6.49 0.92
N HIS A 68 -10.91 7.38 1.67
CA HIS A 68 -10.44 8.01 2.90
C HIS A 68 -11.45 7.77 4.01
N LEU A 69 -10.98 7.19 5.12
CA LEU A 69 -11.73 6.82 6.33
C LEU A 69 -11.23 7.61 7.55
#